data_AF-A0A3F2RZQ5-F1
#
_entry.id   AF-A0A3F2RZQ5-F1
#
_cell.length_a   1.000
_cell.length_b   1.000
_cell.length_c   1.000
_cell.angle_alpha   90.00
_cell.angle_beta   90.00
_cell.angle_gamma   90.00
#
_symmetry.space_group_name_H-M   'P 1'
#
loop_
_entity.id
_entity.type
_entity.pdbx_description
1 polymer ?
#
loop_
_entity_poly.entity_id
_entity_poly.type
_entity_poly.pdbx_seq_one_letter_code
_entity_poly.pdbx_strand_id
1 'polypeptide(L)'
;MNAVSSRSHTVFTIHVFQRVRDTDEVIYGMLNMVDLAGSERLKKSESDGQRLKEALHINSSLSAVGKVVMSLDPESGYNYIPYRDSKLTRLLQNSIGSFVISACLLV
;
A
#
# COMPACT_ATOMS: atom_id res chain seq x y z
N MET A 1 18.86 12.14 0.52
CA MET A 1 17.51 11.60 0.82
C MET A 1 17.24 11.83 2.30
N ASN A 2 16.08 12.37 2.67
CA ASN A 2 15.78 12.68 4.07
C ASN A 2 15.59 11.38 4.85
N ALA A 3 16.40 11.13 5.88
CA ALA A 3 16.52 9.81 6.52
C ALA A 3 15.22 9.32 7.20
N VAL A 4 14.30 10.24 7.49
CA VAL A 4 12.99 9.95 8.11
C VAL A 4 11.95 9.60 7.05
N SER A 5 11.89 10.35 5.94
CA SER A 5 10.87 10.13 4.89
C SER A 5 11.12 8.87 4.07
N SER A 6 12.37 8.40 3.98
CA SER A 6 12.69 7.15 3.28
C SER A 6 12.29 5.89 4.06
N ARG A 7 11.80 6.03 5.30
CA ARG A 7 11.61 4.93 6.27
C ARG A 7 10.18 4.74 6.75
N SER A 8 9.23 5.53 6.25
CA SER A 8 7.82 5.46 6.59
C SER A 8 6.97 5.44 5.34
N HIS A 9 5.87 4.68 5.37
CA HIS A 9 4.83 4.76 4.32
C HIS A 9 3.88 5.88 4.67
N THR A 10 3.52 6.70 3.69
CA THR A 10 2.52 7.76 3.82
C THR A 10 1.30 7.40 3.00
N VAL A 11 0.12 7.51 3.60
CA VAL A 11 -1.16 7.34 2.91
C VAL A 11 -1.97 8.61 3.07
N PHE A 12 -2.36 9.19 1.95
CA PHE A 12 -3.24 10.35 1.89
C PHE A 12 -4.52 9.97 1.16
N THR A 13 -5.66 10.12 1.84
CA THR A 13 -6.96 9.69 1.31
C THR A 13 -7.88 10.91 1.16
N ILE A 14 -8.43 11.08 -0.04
CA ILE A 14 -9.48 12.06 -0.34
C ILE A 14 -10.80 11.31 -0.45
N HIS A 15 -11.79 11.72 0.33
CA HIS A 15 -13.17 11.26 0.22
C HIS A 15 -14.01 12.33 -0.47
N VAL A 16 -14.74 11.95 -1.52
CA VAL A 16 -15.61 12.83 -2.29
C VAL A 16 -17.04 12.33 -2.13
N PHE A 17 -17.92 13.22 -1.68
CA PHE A 17 -19.35 12.97 -1.60
C PHE A 17 -20.06 13.96 -2.51
N GLN A 18 -20.83 13.46 -3.46
CA GLN A 18 -21.61 14.27 -4.38
C GLN A 18 -23.08 13.89 -4.25
N ARG A 19 -23.93 14.87 -3.98
CA ARG A 19 -25.38 14.72 -4.03
C ARG A 19 -25.89 15.17 -5.40
N VAL A 20 -26.60 14.31 -6.10
CA VAL A 20 -27.24 14.59 -7.39
C VAL A 20 -28.52 15.38 -7.12
N ARG A 21 -28.66 16.56 -7.72
CA ARG A 21 -29.75 17.49 -7.40
C ARG A 21 -31.13 16.98 -7.80
N ASP A 22 -31.21 16.21 -8.88
CA ASP A 22 -32.50 15.79 -9.46
C ASP A 22 -33.03 14.49 -8.83
N THR A 23 -32.14 13.61 -8.34
CA THR A 23 -32.50 12.30 -7.78
C THR A 23 -32.29 12.20 -6.26
N ASP A 24 -31.65 13.20 -5.64
CA ASP A 24 -31.14 13.20 -4.26
C ASP A 24 -30.16 12.04 -3.96
N GLU A 25 -29.70 11.32 -4.98
CA GLU A 25 -28.72 10.24 -4.85
C GLU A 25 -27.37 10.77 -4.39
N VAL A 26 -26.70 10.01 -3.52
CA VAL A 26 -25.35 10.34 -3.04
C VAL A 26 -24.35 9.40 -3.70
N ILE A 27 -23.47 9.98 -4.51
CA ILE A 27 -22.32 9.32 -5.10
C ILE A 27 -21.13 9.50 -4.16
N TYR A 28 -20.44 8.39 -3.87
CA TYR A 28 -19.24 8.38 -3.05
C TYR A 28 -18.03 7.94 -3.88
N GLY A 29 -16.96 8.73 -3.80
CA GLY A 29 -15.66 8.43 -4.39
C GLY A 29 -14.56 8.48 -3.33
N MET A 30 -13.54 7.64 -3.49
CA MET A 30 -12.36 7.62 -2.63
C MET A 30 -11.10 7.56 -3.49
N LEU A 31 -10.19 8.51 -3.31
CA LEU A 31 -8.88 8.54 -3.95
C LEU A 31 -7.81 8.34 -2.89
N ASN A 32 -6.95 7.33 -3.07
CA ASN A 32 -5.82 7.06 -2.18
C ASN A 32 -4.51 7.36 -2.91
N MET A 33 -3.69 8.22 -2.31
CA MET A 33 -2.33 8.53 -2.75
C MET A 33 -1.37 7.93 -1.73
N VAL A 34 -0.59 6.96 -2.17
CA VAL A 34 0.31 6.19 -1.30
C VAL A 34 1.74 6.47 -1.71
N ASP A 35 2.53 7.00 -0.79
CA ASP A 35 3.99 7.13 -0.92
C ASP A 35 4.64 6.04 -0.07
N LEU A 36 5.30 5.10 -0.75
CA LEU A 36 5.91 3.94 -0.10
C LEU A 36 7.36 4.25 0.27
N ALA A 37 7.76 3.78 1.46
CA ALA A 37 9.14 3.84 1.90
C ALA A 37 10.08 3.11 0.92
N GLY A 38 11.37 3.38 1.04
CA GLY A 38 12.40 2.78 0.19
C GLY A 38 12.38 1.25 0.22
N SER A 39 12.55 0.62 -0.95
CA SER A 39 12.56 -0.83 -1.13
C SER A 39 13.97 -1.44 -1.10
N GLU A 40 14.97 -0.67 -0.66
CA GLU A 40 16.36 -1.09 -0.68
C GLU A 40 16.64 -2.31 0.21
N ARG A 41 17.47 -3.21 -0.33
CA ARG A 41 17.83 -4.46 0.34
C ARG A 41 18.85 -4.22 1.45
N LEU A 42 18.52 -4.74 2.63
CA LEU A 42 19.34 -4.68 3.85
C LEU A 42 20.74 -5.30 3.75
N LYS A 43 20.98 -6.22 2.81
CA LYS A 43 22.30 -6.86 2.63
C LYS A 43 23.44 -5.87 2.34
N LYS A 44 23.14 -4.60 2.02
CA LYS A 44 24.13 -3.54 1.78
C LYS A 44 24.41 -2.64 2.99
N SER A 45 23.76 -2.83 4.14
CA SER A 45 23.94 -1.95 5.30
C SER A 45 24.60 -2.67 6.48
N GLU A 46 25.75 -2.19 6.94
CA GLU A 46 26.35 -2.51 8.25
C GLU A 46 25.60 -1.75 9.37
N SER A 47 24.28 -1.94 9.45
CA SER A 47 23.44 -1.17 10.35
C SER A 47 23.26 -1.88 11.70
N ASP A 48 23.54 -1.15 12.77
CA ASP A 48 23.41 -1.60 14.17
C ASP A 48 22.00 -2.13 14.49
N GLY A 49 21.87 -3.02 15.47
CA GLY A 49 20.70 -3.89 15.67
C GLY A 49 19.31 -3.21 15.66
N GLN A 50 19.17 -1.96 16.10
CA GLN A 50 17.89 -1.23 16.05
C GLN A 50 17.52 -0.77 14.63
N ARG A 51 18.52 -0.32 13.84
CA ARG A 51 18.33 0.09 12.45
C ARG A 51 18.03 -1.11 11.56
N LEU A 52 18.65 -2.26 11.84
CA LEU A 52 18.33 -3.51 11.15
C LEU A 52 16.87 -3.92 11.39
N LYS A 53 16.38 -3.84 12.64
CA LYS A 53 14.97 -4.13 12.97
C LYS A 53 14.01 -3.20 12.25
N GLU A 54 14.28 -1.89 12.26
CA GLU A 54 13.46 -0.89 11.57
C GLU A 54 13.34 -1.20 10.06
N ALA A 55 14.47 -1.45 9.40
CA ALA A 55 14.46 -1.75 7.98
C ALA A 55 13.85 -3.12 7.64
N LEU A 56 13.91 -4.09 8.54
CA LEU A 56 13.17 -5.36 8.39
C LEU A 56 11.66 -5.11 8.42
N HIS A 57 11.18 -4.22 9.30
CA HIS A 57 9.77 -3.85 9.36
C HIS A 57 9.31 -3.13 8.08
N ILE A 58 10.11 -2.19 7.56
CA ILE A 58 9.82 -1.48 6.31
C ILE A 58 9.68 -2.49 5.16
N ASN A 59 10.69 -3.35 4.97
CA ASN A 59 10.69 -4.34 3.90
C ASN A 59 9.60 -5.42 4.07
N SER A 60 9.23 -5.75 5.31
CA SER A 60 8.12 -6.68 5.58
C SER A 60 6.79 -6.16 5.03
N SER A 61 6.48 -4.88 5.29
CA SER A 61 5.24 -4.27 4.75
C SER A 61 5.24 -4.14 3.22
N LEU A 62 6.37 -3.79 2.59
CA LEU A 62 6.51 -3.78 1.13
C LEU A 62 6.36 -5.18 0.52
N SER A 63 6.96 -6.18 1.15
CA SER A 63 6.83 -7.58 0.72
C SER A 63 5.38 -8.08 0.82
N ALA A 64 4.66 -7.67 1.86
CA ALA A 64 3.23 -7.98 2.00
C ALA A 64 2.40 -7.36 0.87
N VAL A 65 2.67 -6.10 0.50
CA VAL A 65 2.01 -5.45 -0.65
C VAL A 65 2.29 -6.23 -1.94
N GLY A 66 3.54 -6.61 -2.18
CA GLY A 66 3.90 -7.43 -3.35
C GLY A 66 3.14 -8.76 -3.40
N LYS A 67 3.02 -9.47 -2.28
CA LYS A 67 2.22 -10.71 -2.19
C LYS A 67 0.75 -10.49 -2.51
N VAL A 68 0.14 -9.43 -1.96
CA VAL A 68 -1.26 -9.08 -2.24
C VAL A 68 -1.47 -8.83 -3.73
N VAL A 69 -0.58 -8.05 -4.37
CA VAL A 69 -0.65 -7.78 -5.82
C VAL A 69 -0.52 -9.07 -6.63
N MET A 70 0.43 -9.95 -6.28
CA MET A 70 0.57 -11.24 -6.96
C MET A 70 -0.63 -12.16 -6.76
N SER A 71 -1.27 -12.15 -5.58
CA SER A 71 -2.47 -12.94 -5.30
C SER A 71 -3.75 -12.39 -5.94
N LEU A 72 -3.72 -11.16 -6.47
CA LEU A 72 -4.85 -10.58 -7.22
C LEU A 72 -4.85 -10.99 -8.69
N ASP A 73 -3.73 -11.50 -9.20
CA ASP A 73 -3.64 -12.04 -10.55
C ASP A 73 -4.51 -13.32 -10.64
N PRO A 74 -5.56 -13.35 -11.50
CA PRO A 74 -6.41 -14.52 -11.68
C PRO A 74 -5.63 -15.77 -12.11
N GLU A 75 -4.48 -15.62 -12.76
CA GLU A 75 -3.64 -16.72 -13.24
C GLU A 75 -2.68 -17.25 -12.16
N SER A 76 -2.54 -16.55 -11.03
CA SER A 76 -1.60 -16.91 -9.97
C SER A 76 -1.93 -18.21 -9.23
N GLY A 77 -3.16 -18.71 -9.36
CA GLY A 77 -3.64 -19.89 -8.65
C GLY A 77 -3.82 -19.71 -7.14
N TYR A 78 -3.74 -18.47 -6.62
CA TYR A 78 -3.98 -18.19 -5.21
C TYR A 78 -5.48 -18.09 -4.91
N ASN A 79 -5.95 -18.88 -3.93
CA ASN A 79 -7.34 -18.85 -3.46
C ASN A 79 -7.59 -17.81 -2.35
N TYR A 80 -6.54 -17.17 -1.83
CA TYR A 80 -6.62 -16.27 -0.69
C TYR A 80 -5.66 -15.09 -0.89
N ILE A 81 -6.17 -13.88 -0.65
CA ILE A 81 -5.38 -12.65 -0.73
C ILE A 81 -4.96 -12.23 0.69
N PRO A 82 -3.64 -12.18 1.00
CA PRO A 82 -3.14 -11.99 2.36
C PRO A 82 -3.13 -10.53 2.84
N TYR A 83 -4.26 -9.84 2.78
CA TYR A 83 -4.37 -8.44 3.24
C TYR A 83 -3.96 -8.24 4.72
N ARG A 84 -4.02 -9.30 5.54
CA ARG A 84 -3.71 -9.26 6.97
C ARG A 84 -2.22 -9.33 7.31
N ASP A 85 -1.34 -9.60 6.34
CA ASP A 85 0.10 -9.77 6.57
C ASP A 85 0.78 -8.46 7.02
N SER A 86 0.17 -7.30 6.78
CA SER A 86 0.66 -6.01 7.28
C SER A 86 -0.47 -5.02 7.54
N LYS A 87 -0.19 -4.00 8.37
CA LYS A 87 -1.12 -2.88 8.57
C LYS A 87 -1.38 -2.12 7.27
N LEU A 88 -0.36 -1.99 6.41
CA LEU A 88 -0.43 -1.28 5.14
C LEU A 88 -1.39 -1.98 4.17
N THR A 89 -1.22 -3.29 3.96
CA THR A 89 -2.12 -4.09 3.10
C THR A 89 -3.55 -4.13 3.61
N ARG A 90 -3.75 -4.07 4.94
CA ARG A 90 -5.09 -4.00 5.54
C ARG A 90 -5.74 -2.64 5.35
N LEU A 91 -4.97 -1.55 5.41
CA LEU A 91 -5.47 -0.20 5.14
C LEU A 91 -5.81 -0.03 3.66
N LEU A 92 -4.98 -0.58 2.77
CA LEU A 92 -5.15 -0.50 1.33
C LEU A 92 -6.03 -1.60 0.73
N GLN A 93 -6.65 -2.45 1.56
CA GLN A 93 -7.49 -3.55 1.08
C GLN A 93 -8.62 -3.07 0.15
N ASN A 94 -9.23 -1.93 0.48
CA ASN A 94 -10.29 -1.34 -0.34
C ASN A 94 -9.76 -0.61 -1.58
N SER A 95 -8.44 -0.43 -1.71
CA SER A 95 -7.79 0.32 -2.79
C SER A 95 -7.07 -0.60 -3.78
N ILE A 96 -6.60 -1.77 -3.32
CA ILE A 96 -5.87 -2.76 -4.12
C ILE A 96 -6.79 -3.98 -4.36
N GLY A 97 -8.00 -3.73 -4.84
CA GLY A 97 -9.02 -4.78 -5.07
C GLY A 97 -9.64 -4.67 -6.46
N SER A 98 -10.41 -5.67 -6.87
CA SER A 98 -10.86 -5.92 -8.25
C SER A 98 -11.75 -4.85 -8.91
N PHE A 99 -12.16 -3.80 -8.19
CA PHE A 99 -13.02 -2.72 -8.71
C PHE A 99 -12.40 -1.32 -8.60
N VAL A 100 -11.09 -1.22 -8.35
CA VAL A 100 -10.38 0.05 -8.20
C VAL A 100 -9.32 0.20 -9.28
N ILE A 101 -9.25 1.38 -9.90
CA ILE A 101 -8.14 1.74 -10.78
C ILE A 101 -6.94 2.06 -9.89
N SER A 102 -5.95 1.16 -9.91
CA SER A 102 -4.67 1.36 -9.24
C SER A 102 -3.59 1.70 -10.26
N ALA A 103 -2.85 2.79 -10.03
CA ALA A 103 -1.67 3.15 -10.79
C ALA A 103 -0.46 3.19 -9.85
N CYS A 104 0.63 2.52 -10.23
CA CYS A 104 1.88 2.52 -9.49
C CYS A 104 2.94 3.27 -10.30
N LEU A 105 3.56 4.28 -9.69
CA LEU A 105 4.70 5.00 -10.28
C LEU A 105 5.97 4.57 -9.55
N LEU A 106 6.92 4.02 -10.29
CA LEU A 106 8.27 3.74 -9.79
C LEU A 106 9.16 4.93 -10.18
N VAL A 107 9.70 5.63 -9.17
CA VAL A 107 10.64 6.74 -9.32
C VAL A 107 12.07 6.27 -9.15
#